data_AF-A0A4Q2UM50-F1
#
_entry.id   AF-A0A4Q2UM50-F1
#
_cell.length_a   1.000
_cell.length_b   1.000
_cell.length_c   1.000
_cell.angle_alpha   90.00
_cell.angle_beta   90.00
_cell.angle_gamma   90.00
#
_symmetry.space_group_name_H-M   'P 1'
#
loop_
_entity.id
_entity.type
_entity.pdbx_description
1 polymer ?
#
loop_
_entity_poly.entity_id
_entity_poly.type
_entity_poly.pdbx_seq_one_letter_code
_entity_poly.pdbx_strand_id
1 'polypeptide(L)'
;MTFRQTIRHLWHKPGDAWYYWQGEIRYWLYQRCPALIRPHIRTQYEWRKKRAEPCYQNGECLVCHCRTPELFFADKSCAKSPPCYPVMMNRNEWRNYSDTQV
;
A
#
# COMPACT_ATOMS: atom_id res chain seq x y z
N MET A 1 -2.92 13.75 4.99
CA MET A 1 -1.97 13.90 6.13
C MET A 1 -0.99 15.07 5.96
N THR A 2 -0.92 15.96 6.96
CA THR A 2 0.13 16.98 7.10
C THR A 2 1.37 16.39 7.81
N PHE A 3 2.54 17.00 7.64
CA PHE A 3 3.80 16.56 8.27
C PHE A 3 3.67 16.33 9.80
N ARG A 4 2.93 17.21 10.49
CA ARG A 4 2.67 17.11 11.92
C ARG A 4 1.85 15.88 12.31
N GLN A 5 0.90 15.48 11.46
CA GLN A 5 0.08 14.29 11.69
C GLN A 5 0.89 13.00 11.48
N THR A 6 1.78 12.98 10.48
CA THR A 6 2.68 11.85 10.24
C THR A 6 3.60 11.63 11.43
N ILE A 7 4.23 12.69 11.97
CA ILE A 7 5.11 12.58 13.15
C ILE A 7 4.36 12.00 14.34
N ARG A 8 3.15 12.49 14.62
CA ARG A 8 2.34 12.00 15.74
C ARG A 8 1.96 10.52 15.57
N HIS A 9 1.57 10.12 14.35
CA HIS A 9 1.27 8.71 14.03
C HIS A 9 2.48 7.80 14.24
N LEU A 10 3.64 8.22 13.74
CA LEU A 10 4.90 7.48 13.86
C LEU A 10 5.39 7.38 15.30
N TRP A 11 5.10 8.39 16.13
CA TRP A 11 5.42 8.34 17.57
C TRP A 11 4.63 7.24 18.30
N HIS A 12 3.34 7.08 17.98
CA HIS A 12 2.50 6.05 18.60
C HIS A 12 2.71 4.65 18.01
N LYS A 13 3.12 4.55 16.74
CA LYS A 13 3.39 3.29 16.05
C LYS A 13 4.73 3.36 15.30
N PRO A 14 5.87 3.21 16.00
CA PRO A 14 7.19 3.31 15.38
C PRO A 14 7.39 2.28 14.27
N GLY A 15 6.76 1.10 14.38
CA GLY A 15 6.79 0.08 13.32
C GLY A 15 6.17 0.51 11.99
N ASP A 16 5.26 1.49 11.99
CA ASP A 16 4.68 2.03 10.76
C ASP A 16 5.65 2.94 9.98
N ALA A 17 6.76 3.38 10.60
CA ALA A 17 7.78 4.18 9.93
C ALA A 17 8.42 3.41 8.77
N TRP A 18 8.68 2.12 8.96
CA TRP A 18 9.22 1.27 7.91
C TRP A 18 8.29 1.20 6.69
N TYR A 19 6.99 0.97 6.94
CA TYR A 19 6.00 0.89 5.87
C TYR A 19 5.78 2.21 5.16
N TYR A 20 5.87 3.33 5.89
CA TYR A 20 5.80 4.67 5.30
C TYR A 20 6.92 4.86 4.27
N TRP A 21 8.18 4.64 4.67
CA TRP A 21 9.33 4.77 3.77
C TRP A 21 9.30 3.76 2.63
N GLN A 22 8.92 2.52 2.90
CA GLN A 22 8.79 1.50 1.88
C GLN A 22 7.78 1.88 0.79
N GLY A 23 6.61 2.41 1.17
CA GLY A 23 5.59 2.88 0.25
C GLY A 23 6.08 4.05 -0.59
N GLU A 24 6.67 5.06 0.03
CA GLU A 24 7.22 6.26 -0.63
C GLU A 24 8.33 5.90 -1.63
N ILE A 25 9.31 5.08 -1.22
CA ILE A 25 10.43 4.65 -2.10
C ILE A 25 9.91 3.85 -3.30
N ARG A 26 9.02 2.88 -3.06
CA ARG A 26 8.44 2.07 -4.14
C ARG A 26 7.57 2.92 -5.06
N TYR A 27 6.79 3.86 -4.53
CA TYR A 27 5.97 4.74 -5.35
C TYR A 27 6.83 5.69 -6.21
N TRP A 28 7.87 6.27 -5.62
CA TRP A 28 8.85 7.07 -6.35
C TRP A 28 9.52 6.26 -7.46
N LEU A 29 9.94 5.02 -7.17
CA LEU A 29 10.50 4.11 -8.15
C LEU A 29 9.50 3.77 -9.26
N TYR A 30 8.22 3.60 -8.92
CA TYR A 30 7.15 3.33 -9.87
C TYR A 30 6.96 4.49 -10.85
N GLN A 31 6.99 5.73 -10.35
CA GLN A 31 6.85 6.93 -11.17
C GLN A 31 8.07 7.18 -12.07
N ARG A 32 9.29 6.92 -11.58
CA ARG A 32 10.51 7.24 -12.32
C ARG A 32 10.97 6.12 -13.26
N CYS A 33 10.93 4.88 -12.78
CA CYS A 33 11.46 3.71 -13.46
C CYS A 33 10.61 2.46 -13.14
N PRO A 34 9.38 2.36 -13.69
CA PRO A 34 8.46 1.27 -13.34
C PRO A 34 9.07 -0.12 -13.61
N ALA A 35 9.96 -0.24 -14.59
CA ALA A 35 10.67 -1.47 -14.94
C ALA A 35 11.51 -2.07 -13.78
N LEU A 36 11.95 -1.26 -12.81
CA LEU A 36 12.69 -1.73 -11.64
C LEU A 36 11.79 -2.40 -10.59
N ILE A 37 10.48 -2.15 -10.64
CA ILE A 37 9.52 -2.84 -9.77
C ILE A 37 9.17 -4.20 -10.37
N ARG A 38 9.31 -5.22 -9.53
CA ARG A 38 8.95 -6.60 -9.87
C ARG A 38 7.48 -6.67 -10.35
N PRO A 39 7.17 -7.38 -11.46
CA PRO A 39 5.83 -7.40 -12.03
C PRO A 39 4.70 -7.76 -11.04
N HIS A 40 4.92 -8.75 -10.19
CA HIS A 40 3.93 -9.18 -9.19
C HIS A 40 3.60 -8.13 -8.13
N ILE A 41 4.54 -7.21 -7.83
CA ILE A 41 4.30 -6.10 -6.89
C ILE A 41 3.47 -5.02 -7.58
N ARG A 42 3.73 -4.78 -8.86
CA ARG A 42 2.96 -3.82 -9.67
C ARG A 42 1.51 -4.26 -9.83
N THR A 43 1.27 -5.53 -10.16
CA THR A 43 -0.09 -6.07 -10.29
C THR A 43 -0.84 -6.06 -8.96
N GLN A 44 -0.16 -6.37 -7.86
CA GLN A 44 -0.73 -6.23 -6.51
C GLN A 44 -1.11 -4.79 -6.18
N TYR A 45 -0.25 -3.83 -6.49
CA TYR A 45 -0.54 -2.41 -6.28
C TYR A 45 -1.81 -1.99 -7.03
N GLU A 46 -1.91 -2.29 -8.32
CA GLU A 46 -3.08 -1.92 -9.13
C GLU A 46 -4.36 -2.62 -8.61
N TRP A 47 -4.25 -3.89 -8.19
CA TRP A 47 -5.36 -4.62 -7.59
C TRP A 47 -5.80 -3.99 -6.26
N ARG A 48 -4.85 -3.65 -5.38
CA ARG A 48 -5.10 -2.99 -4.09
C ARG A 48 -5.75 -1.62 -4.26
N LYS A 49 -5.24 -0.84 -5.22
CA LYS A 49 -5.77 0.47 -5.59
C LYS A 49 -7.24 0.35 -6.01
N LYS A 50 -7.56 -0.55 -6.96
CA LYS A 50 -8.94 -0.80 -7.40
C LYS A 50 -9.85 -1.27 -6.26
N ARG A 51 -9.34 -2.14 -5.38
CA ARG A 51 -10.12 -2.68 -4.26
C ARG A 51 -10.41 -1.63 -3.18
N ALA A 52 -9.53 -0.65 -3.04
CA ALA A 52 -9.67 0.47 -2.11
C ALA A 52 -9.88 1.80 -2.85
N GLU A 53 -10.61 1.79 -3.97
CA GLU A 53 -10.82 2.95 -4.84
C GLU A 53 -11.31 4.21 -4.10
N PRO A 54 -12.24 4.14 -3.12
CA PRO A 54 -12.64 5.32 -2.36
C PRO A 54 -11.49 5.98 -1.58
N CYS A 55 -10.56 5.17 -1.06
CA CYS A 55 -9.37 5.67 -0.37
C CYS A 55 -8.33 6.25 -1.35
N TYR A 56 -8.28 5.72 -2.57
CA TYR A 56 -7.41 6.26 -3.62
C TYR A 56 -7.91 7.63 -4.09
N GLN A 57 -9.20 7.76 -4.40
CA GLN A 57 -9.81 9.00 -4.86
C GLN A 57 -9.76 10.11 -3.81
N ASN A 58 -9.84 9.75 -2.53
CA ASN A 58 -9.72 10.69 -1.42
C ASN A 58 -8.26 11.18 -1.17
N GLY A 59 -7.25 10.53 -1.75
CA GLY A 59 -5.83 10.82 -1.49
C GLY A 59 -5.30 10.39 -0.11
N GLU A 60 -6.18 9.85 0.73
CA GLU A 60 -5.82 9.19 1.99
C GLU A 60 -6.83 8.10 2.36
N CYS A 61 -6.34 7.11 3.13
CA CYS A 61 -7.19 6.04 3.64
C CYS A 61 -8.27 6.58 4.57
N LEU A 62 -9.53 6.23 4.31
CA LEU A 62 -10.69 6.67 5.11
C LEU A 62 -10.73 6.10 6.54
N VAL A 63 -9.84 5.15 6.89
CA VAL A 63 -9.80 4.51 8.21
C VAL A 63 -8.59 4.94 9.02
N CYS A 64 -7.39 4.85 8.44
CA CYS A 64 -6.15 5.17 9.14
C CYS A 64 -5.52 6.51 8.73
N HIS A 65 -6.12 7.22 7.77
CA HIS A 65 -5.65 8.50 7.24
C HIS A 65 -4.25 8.49 6.62
N CYS A 66 -3.62 7.33 6.46
CA CYS A 66 -2.35 7.23 5.73
C CYS A 66 -2.54 7.65 4.27
N ARG A 67 -1.54 8.34 3.72
CA ARG A 67 -1.55 8.85 2.36
C ARG A 67 -1.67 7.72 1.33
N THR A 68 -2.50 7.92 0.32
CA THR A 68 -2.57 7.10 -0.88
C THR A 68 -2.05 7.94 -2.04
N PRO A 69 -1.37 7.33 -3.04
CA PRO A 69 -1.28 5.90 -3.32
C PRO A 69 -0.14 5.13 -2.64
N GLU A 70 0.77 5.78 -1.93
CA GLU A 70 2.01 5.19 -1.40
C GLU A 70 1.74 4.02 -0.45
N LEU A 71 0.69 4.13 0.37
CA LEU A 71 0.24 3.06 1.27
C LEU A 71 0.00 1.72 0.55
N PHE A 72 -0.47 1.73 -0.70
CA PHE A 72 -0.76 0.50 -1.43
C PHE A 72 0.51 -0.27 -1.83
N PHE A 73 1.67 0.38 -1.84
CA PHE A 73 2.98 -0.24 -2.07
C PHE A 73 3.62 -0.81 -0.80
N ALA A 74 3.10 -0.50 0.39
CA ALA A 74 3.63 -1.03 1.65
C ALA A 74 3.27 -2.51 1.84
N ASP A 75 4.13 -3.27 2.54
CA ASP A 75 3.90 -4.70 2.75
C ASP A 75 2.74 -5.02 3.70
N LYS A 76 2.28 -4.02 4.48
CA LYS A 76 1.17 -4.19 5.42
C LYS A 76 -0.19 -4.33 4.74
N SER A 77 -1.13 -4.94 5.47
CA SER A 77 -2.54 -5.03 5.09
C SER A 77 -3.31 -3.74 5.40
N CYS A 78 -4.54 -3.64 4.89
CA CYS A 78 -5.46 -2.58 5.26
C CYS A 78 -5.80 -2.66 6.76
N ALA A 79 -5.83 -1.53 7.45
CA ALA A 79 -6.15 -1.46 8.90
C ALA A 79 -7.65 -1.65 9.23
N LYS A 80 -8.53 -1.65 8.21
CA LYS A 80 -9.97 -1.91 8.39
C LYS A 80 -10.21 -3.37 8.82
N SER A 81 -11.26 -3.61 9.60
CA SER A 81 -11.78 -4.96 9.87
C SER A 81 -13.19 -5.12 9.28
N PRO A 82 -13.43 -6.01 8.30
CA PRO A 82 -12.42 -6.81 7.57
C PRO A 82 -11.52 -5.93 6.66
N PRO A 83 -10.28 -6.36 6.38
CA PRO A 83 -9.33 -5.58 5.58
C PRO A 83 -9.77 -5.52 4.11
N CYS A 84 -9.64 -4.34 3.48
CA CYS A 84 -9.94 -4.17 2.06
C CYS A 84 -8.98 -4.97 1.17
N TYR A 85 -7.71 -5.10 1.59
CA TYR A 85 -6.67 -5.85 0.91
C TYR A 85 -5.73 -6.51 1.93
N PRO A 86 -5.15 -7.69 1.60
CA PRO A 86 -4.23 -8.43 2.46
C PRO A 86 -2.82 -7.82 2.47
N VAL A 87 -1.90 -8.43 3.22
CA VAL A 87 -0.45 -8.12 3.18
C VAL A 87 0.15 -8.34 1.78
N MET A 88 1.30 -7.74 1.51
CA MET A 88 1.92 -7.85 0.19
C MET A 88 2.52 -9.25 0.06
N MET A 89 2.12 -9.94 -0.99
CA MET A 89 2.47 -11.32 -1.25
C MET A 89 3.76 -11.42 -2.05
N ASN A 90 4.50 -12.50 -1.82
CA ASN A 90 5.57 -12.89 -2.72
C ASN A 90 5.02 -13.36 -4.08
N ARG A 91 5.91 -13.67 -5.03
CA ARG A 91 5.52 -14.06 -6.39
C ARG A 91 4.59 -15.27 -6.43
N ASN A 92 4.88 -16.32 -5.67
CA ASN A 92 4.14 -17.58 -5.73
C ASN A 92 2.77 -17.43 -5.05
N GLU A 93 2.77 -16.77 -3.89
CA GLU A 93 1.53 -16.41 -3.18
C GLU A 93 0.62 -15.56 -4.06
N TRP A 94 1.16 -14.52 -4.73
CA TRP A 94 0.36 -13.67 -5.60
C TRP A 94 -0.21 -14.43 -6.78
N ARG A 95 0.58 -15.31 -7.40
CA ARG A 95 0.11 -16.14 -8.51
C ARG A 95 -1.07 -17.01 -8.09
N ASN A 96 -0.92 -17.74 -6.98
CA ASN A 96 -1.98 -18.60 -6.47
C ASN A 96 -3.22 -17.77 -6.09
N TYR A 97 -3.02 -16.61 -5.46
CA TYR A 97 -4.11 -15.71 -5.11
C TYR A 97 -4.84 -15.19 -6.35
N SER A 98 -4.12 -14.66 -7.35
CA SER A 98 -4.74 -14.10 -8.56
C SER A 98 -5.51 -15.14 -9.36
N ASP A 99 -5.06 -16.40 -9.38
CA ASP A 99 -5.73 -17.49 -10.09
C ASP A 99 -7.06 -17.87 -9.43
N THR A 100 -7.17 -17.72 -8.10
CA THR A 100 -8.42 -17.98 -7.35
C THR A 100 -9.45 -16.86 -7.37
N GLN A 101 -9.09 -15.67 -7.87
CA GLN A 101 -9.97 -14.50 -7.95
C GLN A 101 -10.62 -14.35 -9.33
N VAL A 102 -10.40 -15.31 -10.24
CA VAL A 102 -11.04 -15.41 -11.56
C VAL A 102 -12.41 -16.07 -11.44
#